data_AF-A0A945KJ61-F1
#
_entry.id   AF-A0A945KJ61-F1
#
_cell.length_a   1.000
_cell.length_b   1.000
_cell.length_c   1.000
_cell.angle_alpha   90.00
_cell.angle_beta   90.00
_cell.angle_gamma   90.00
#
_symmetry.space_group_name_H-M   'P 1'
#
loop_
_entity.id
_entity.type
_entity.pdbx_description
1 polymer ?
#
loop_
_entity_poly.entity_id
_entity_poly.type
_entity_poly.pdbx_seq_one_letter_code
_entity_poly.pdbx_strand_id
1 'polypeptide(L)'
;MFQAHRRAFLDSMQEGDIALFAGACHVTRNHDVDFPFRQDSDYYYLTGHRESDGLLMLAKGLDGIPEETIFVLPRDPKMETWFGVRLGSEGAPEALGIACARVNTELAAAIADAMQKCTRIWYRLGGRADVDAMVMKGFAHLRTQVRKGFAPPTAVLEPTHVL
;
A
#
# COMPACT_ATOMS: atom_id res chain seq x y z
N MET A 1 9.50 -16.97 0.95
CA MET A 1 10.03 -16.17 -0.20
C MET A 1 9.61 -14.71 -0.08
N PHE A 2 8.31 -14.37 -0.17
CA PHE A 2 7.84 -12.98 -0.10
C PHE A 2 8.27 -12.20 1.16
N GLN A 3 8.24 -12.82 2.34
CA GLN A 3 8.78 -12.24 3.58
C GLN A 3 10.26 -11.83 3.46
N ALA A 4 11.08 -12.63 2.76
CA ALA A 4 12.49 -12.32 2.56
C ALA A 4 12.69 -11.12 1.63
N HIS A 5 11.83 -10.97 0.59
CA HIS A 5 11.87 -9.79 -0.28
C HIS A 5 11.49 -8.52 0.48
N ARG A 6 10.42 -8.57 1.29
CA ARG A 6 10.02 -7.44 2.14
C ARG A 6 11.10 -7.10 3.17
N ARG A 7 11.73 -8.11 3.76
CA ARG A 7 12.85 -7.90 4.69
C ARG A 7 14.03 -7.21 4.01
N ALA A 8 14.44 -7.67 2.82
CA ALA A 8 15.50 -7.05 2.05
C ALA A 8 15.19 -5.59 1.68
N PHE A 9 13.93 -5.31 1.31
CA PHE A 9 13.49 -3.94 1.04
C PHE A 9 13.52 -3.08 2.31
N LEU A 10 13.01 -3.57 3.44
CA LEU A 10 13.09 -2.89 4.75
C LEU A 10 14.54 -2.62 5.15
N ASP A 11 15.46 -3.55 4.93
CA ASP A 11 16.88 -3.37 5.26
C ASP A 11 17.54 -2.25 4.42
N SER A 12 17.02 -1.98 3.22
CA SER A 12 17.47 -0.86 2.36
C SER A 12 16.96 0.53 2.78
N MET A 13 15.86 0.58 3.53
CA MET A 13 15.23 1.81 4.00
C MET A 13 16.00 2.41 5.18
N GLN A 14 15.86 3.72 5.40
CA GLN A 14 16.32 4.38 6.62
C GLN A 14 15.21 4.38 7.68
N GLU A 15 15.59 4.50 8.95
CA GLU A 15 14.64 4.74 10.03
C GLU A 15 13.80 5.99 9.73
N GLY A 16 12.50 5.89 9.96
CA GLY A 16 11.52 6.91 9.64
C GLY A 16 11.00 6.91 8.21
N ASP A 17 11.47 6.01 7.33
CA ASP A 17 10.94 5.89 5.97
C ASP A 17 9.62 5.10 5.95
N ILE A 18 8.78 5.41 4.96
CA ILE A 18 7.68 4.56 4.54
C ILE A 18 7.81 4.20 3.07
N ALA A 19 7.27 3.05 2.66
CA ALA A 19 7.18 2.64 1.27
C ALA A 19 5.77 2.17 0.93
N LEU A 20 5.25 2.59 -0.22
CA LEU A 20 3.92 2.24 -0.69
C LEU A 20 4.02 1.49 -2.02
N PHE A 21 3.43 0.30 -2.06
CA PHE A 21 3.32 -0.51 -3.28
C PHE A 21 1.84 -0.75 -3.57
N ALA A 22 1.34 -0.09 -4.60
CA ALA A 22 -0.06 -0.20 -4.99
C ALA A 22 -0.27 -1.45 -5.87
N GLY A 23 -1.21 -2.31 -5.49
CA GLY A 23 -1.71 -3.37 -6.36
C GLY A 23 -2.54 -2.80 -7.50
N ALA A 24 -2.67 -3.58 -8.57
CA ALA A 24 -3.44 -3.26 -9.76
C ALA A 24 -4.94 -3.27 -9.49
N CYS A 25 -5.66 -2.47 -10.27
CA CYS A 25 -7.11 -2.47 -10.36
C CYS A 25 -7.56 -3.20 -11.62
N HIS A 26 -8.84 -3.57 -11.68
CA HIS A 26 -9.44 -4.03 -12.93
C HIS A 26 -9.42 -2.93 -13.99
N VAL A 27 -9.15 -3.31 -15.24
CA VAL A 27 -9.12 -2.39 -16.39
C VAL A 27 -10.23 -2.77 -17.35
N THR A 28 -11.18 -1.87 -17.51
CA THR A 28 -12.33 -2.06 -18.41
C THR A 28 -11.87 -2.09 -19.87
N ARG A 29 -12.28 -3.13 -20.59
CA ARG A 29 -12.06 -3.26 -22.04
C ARG A 29 -13.19 -2.62 -22.83
N ASN A 30 -14.44 -3.00 -22.53
CA ASN A 30 -15.63 -2.41 -23.14
C ASN A 30 -16.86 -2.65 -22.26
N HIS A 31 -17.62 -1.60 -21.98
CA HIS A 31 -18.79 -1.62 -21.09
C HIS A 31 -18.56 -2.38 -19.78
N ASP A 32 -19.11 -3.58 -19.66
CA ASP A 32 -19.10 -4.45 -18.49
C ASP A 32 -18.04 -5.56 -18.55
N VAL A 33 -17.19 -5.54 -19.58
CA VAL A 33 -16.12 -6.52 -19.79
C VAL A 33 -14.77 -5.90 -19.44
N ASP A 34 -14.09 -6.50 -18.48
CA ASP A 34 -12.71 -6.18 -18.13
C ASP A 34 -11.70 -7.00 -18.94
N PHE A 35 -10.48 -6.49 -19.04
CA PHE A 35 -9.33 -7.31 -19.44
C PHE A 35 -9.04 -8.38 -18.37
N PRO A 36 -8.38 -9.50 -18.74
CA PRO A 36 -7.87 -10.44 -17.76
C PRO A 36 -7.00 -9.72 -16.72
N PHE A 37 -7.28 -9.95 -15.45
CA PHE A 37 -6.56 -9.29 -14.37
C PHE A 37 -5.08 -9.68 -14.39
N ARG A 38 -4.22 -8.67 -14.32
CA ARG A 38 -2.77 -8.81 -14.14
C ARG A 38 -2.36 -7.89 -13.00
N GLN A 39 -1.72 -8.48 -12.00
CA GLN A 39 -1.23 -7.75 -10.84
C GLN A 39 -0.04 -6.83 -11.19
N ASP A 40 0.15 -5.77 -10.41
CA ASP A 40 1.39 -4.99 -10.42
C ASP A 40 2.59 -5.88 -10.02
N SER A 41 3.70 -5.76 -10.74
CA SER A 41 4.79 -6.72 -10.63
C SER A 41 5.51 -6.62 -9.28
N ASP A 42 5.67 -5.41 -8.76
CA ASP A 42 6.42 -5.16 -7.54
C ASP A 42 5.57 -5.45 -6.32
N TYR A 43 4.31 -5.05 -6.36
CA TYR A 43 3.32 -5.45 -5.38
C TYR A 43 3.23 -6.98 -5.28
N TYR A 44 3.16 -7.68 -6.41
CA TYR A 44 3.12 -9.15 -6.42
C TYR A 44 4.42 -9.75 -5.90
N TYR A 45 5.57 -9.21 -6.30
CA TYR A 45 6.89 -9.67 -5.86
C TYR A 45 7.09 -9.58 -4.35
N LEU A 46 6.48 -8.59 -3.69
CA LEU A 46 6.59 -8.40 -2.24
C LEU A 46 5.51 -9.13 -1.43
N THR A 47 4.33 -9.38 -2.01
CA THR A 47 3.17 -9.89 -1.26
C THR A 47 2.73 -11.29 -1.66
N GLY A 48 2.91 -11.67 -2.93
CA GLY A 48 2.25 -12.83 -3.52
C GLY A 48 0.72 -12.68 -3.66
N HIS A 49 0.17 -11.53 -3.33
CA HIS A 49 -1.28 -11.28 -3.30
C HIS A 49 -1.84 -11.07 -4.71
N ARG A 50 -2.91 -11.78 -5.04
CA ARG A 50 -3.47 -11.87 -6.40
C ARG A 50 -4.80 -11.14 -6.59
N GLU A 51 -5.37 -10.56 -5.54
CA GLU A 51 -6.63 -9.81 -5.65
C GLU A 51 -6.35 -8.35 -6.02
N SER A 52 -7.34 -7.69 -6.62
CA SER A 52 -7.25 -6.29 -7.03
C SER A 52 -7.32 -5.33 -5.84
N ASP A 53 -7.04 -4.06 -6.10
CA ASP A 53 -7.29 -2.93 -5.18
C ASP A 53 -6.56 -3.05 -3.82
N GLY A 54 -5.50 -3.85 -3.78
CA GLY A 54 -4.63 -3.99 -2.62
C GLY A 54 -3.54 -2.91 -2.56
N LEU A 55 -2.92 -2.76 -1.39
CA LEU A 55 -1.71 -1.93 -1.23
C LEU A 55 -0.86 -2.49 -0.10
N LEU A 56 0.45 -2.51 -0.26
CA LEU A 56 1.40 -2.85 0.79
C LEU A 56 2.05 -1.55 1.26
N MET A 57 2.05 -1.33 2.57
CA MET A 57 2.80 -0.29 3.23
C MET A 57 3.90 -0.94 4.07
N LEU A 58 5.14 -0.51 3.84
CA LEU A 58 6.28 -0.83 4.71
C LEU A 58 6.66 0.43 5.48
N ALA A 59 6.94 0.31 6.77
CA ALA A 59 7.37 1.41 7.61
C ALA A 59 8.58 0.98 8.45
N LYS A 60 9.62 1.81 8.54
CA LYS A 60 10.81 1.48 9.33
C LYS A 60 10.91 2.37 10.56
N GLY A 61 10.78 1.76 11.74
CA GLY A 61 10.91 2.44 13.04
C GLY A 61 9.97 3.62 13.28
N LEU A 62 8.72 3.53 12.78
CA LEU A 62 7.70 4.53 13.06
C LEU A 62 6.81 4.13 14.22
N ASP A 63 6.75 4.97 15.25
CA ASP A 63 5.98 4.68 16.45
C ASP A 63 4.48 4.54 16.18
N GLY A 64 3.90 3.47 16.73
CA GLY A 64 2.51 3.08 16.54
C GLY A 64 2.14 2.63 15.11
N ILE A 65 3.12 2.48 14.20
CA ILE A 65 2.89 2.00 12.82
C ILE A 65 3.59 0.65 12.64
N PRO A 66 2.86 -0.43 12.31
CA PRO A 66 3.47 -1.73 12.04
C PRO A 66 4.45 -1.67 10.86
N GLU A 67 5.55 -2.42 10.95
CA GLU A 67 6.55 -2.46 9.87
C GLU A 67 5.98 -2.92 8.53
N GLU A 68 5.02 -3.85 8.57
CA GLU A 68 4.35 -4.37 7.38
C GLU A 68 2.84 -4.28 7.58
N THR A 69 2.16 -3.54 6.71
CA THR A 69 0.70 -3.48 6.66
C THR A 69 0.21 -3.71 5.24
N ILE A 70 -0.68 -4.68 5.04
CA ILE A 70 -1.38 -4.87 3.76
C ILE A 70 -2.82 -4.41 3.84
N PHE A 71 -3.27 -3.73 2.81
CA PHE A 71 -4.65 -3.33 2.62
C PHE A 71 -5.26 -4.20 1.53
N VAL A 72 -6.41 -4.79 1.80
CA VAL A 72 -7.11 -5.71 0.90
C VAL A 72 -8.59 -5.35 0.81
N LEU A 73 -9.28 -5.87 -0.20
CA LEU A 73 -10.72 -5.70 -0.29
C LEU A 73 -11.42 -6.36 0.91
N PRO A 74 -12.51 -5.76 1.44
CA PRO A 74 -13.34 -6.46 2.40
C PRO A 74 -13.96 -7.71 1.77
N ARG A 75 -14.22 -8.71 2.60
CA ARG A 75 -15.04 -9.86 2.21
C ARG A 75 -16.42 -9.38 1.80
N ASP A 76 -16.96 -9.96 0.75
CA ASP A 76 -18.28 -9.63 0.24
C ASP A 76 -18.98 -10.92 -0.17
N PRO A 77 -19.82 -11.49 0.73
CA PRO A 77 -20.47 -12.78 0.47
C PRO A 77 -21.28 -12.81 -0.84
N LYS A 78 -21.83 -11.66 -1.27
CA LYS A 78 -22.58 -11.58 -2.52
C LYS A 78 -21.65 -11.73 -3.71
N MET A 79 -20.52 -11.03 -3.70
CA MET A 79 -19.52 -11.10 -4.78
C MET A 79 -18.75 -12.41 -4.77
N GLU A 80 -18.49 -13.00 -3.60
CA GLU A 80 -17.75 -14.25 -3.46
C GLU A 80 -18.46 -15.44 -4.13
N THR A 81 -19.79 -15.38 -4.24
CA THR A 81 -20.59 -16.37 -4.99
C THR A 81 -20.24 -16.39 -6.48
N TRP A 82 -19.80 -15.25 -7.03
CA TRP A 82 -19.52 -15.07 -8.46
C TRP A 82 -18.02 -15.09 -8.78
N PHE A 83 -17.20 -14.48 -7.93
CA PHE A 83 -15.78 -14.21 -8.20
C PHE A 83 -14.83 -15.03 -7.33
N GLY A 84 -15.36 -15.90 -6.47
CA GLY A 84 -14.59 -16.69 -5.52
C GLY A 84 -14.32 -15.96 -4.21
N VAL A 85 -13.88 -16.73 -3.22
CA VAL A 85 -13.66 -16.24 -1.85
C VAL A 85 -12.53 -15.22 -1.82
N ARG A 86 -12.82 -14.03 -1.26
CA ARG A 86 -11.78 -13.03 -0.95
C ARG A 86 -11.10 -13.39 0.35
N LEU A 87 -9.80 -13.11 0.40
CA LEU A 87 -8.97 -13.34 1.56
C LEU A 87 -9.42 -12.46 2.74
N GLY A 88 -9.71 -11.19 2.46
CA GLY A 88 -10.10 -10.19 3.47
C GLY A 88 -9.01 -9.90 4.49
N SER A 89 -9.23 -8.88 5.33
CA SER A 89 -8.26 -8.49 6.37
C SER A 89 -8.04 -9.58 7.43
N GLU A 90 -9.00 -10.49 7.61
CA GLU A 90 -8.90 -11.60 8.57
C GLU A 90 -8.00 -12.73 8.06
N GLY A 91 -8.10 -13.10 6.77
CA GLY A 91 -7.31 -14.19 6.19
C GLY A 91 -5.93 -13.76 5.68
N ALA A 92 -5.76 -12.48 5.38
CA ALA A 92 -4.54 -11.95 4.79
C ALA A 92 -3.26 -12.18 5.63
N PRO A 93 -3.29 -12.05 6.97
CA PRO A 93 -2.08 -12.25 7.76
C PRO A 93 -1.50 -13.64 7.66
N GLU A 94 -2.35 -14.67 7.75
CA GLU A 94 -1.92 -16.07 7.68
C GLU A 94 -1.46 -16.44 6.28
N ALA A 95 -2.24 -16.09 5.25
CA ALA A 95 -1.95 -16.51 3.88
C ALA A 95 -0.75 -15.78 3.24
N LEU A 96 -0.51 -14.52 3.60
CA LEU A 96 0.55 -13.69 3.01
C LEU A 96 1.76 -13.53 3.94
N GLY A 97 1.61 -13.97 5.20
CA GLY A 97 2.62 -13.84 6.24
C GLY A 97 2.95 -12.38 6.53
N ILE A 98 1.94 -11.49 6.55
CA ILE A 98 2.06 -10.06 6.84
C ILE A 98 1.28 -9.79 8.13
N ALA A 99 1.97 -9.34 9.18
CA ALA A 99 1.37 -9.29 10.52
C ALA A 99 0.13 -8.40 10.64
N CYS A 100 0.08 -7.27 9.91
CA CYS A 100 -1.06 -6.36 9.92
C CYS A 100 -1.79 -6.36 8.57
N ALA A 101 -3.09 -6.64 8.60
CA ALA A 101 -3.95 -6.50 7.44
C ALA A 101 -5.19 -5.65 7.76
N ARG A 102 -5.56 -4.77 6.84
CA ARG A 102 -6.66 -3.82 6.97
C ARG A 102 -7.50 -3.81 5.70
N VAL A 103 -8.72 -3.29 5.78
CA VAL A 103 -9.55 -3.09 4.59
C VAL A 103 -9.09 -1.87 3.82
N ASN A 104 -9.19 -1.91 2.49
CA ASN A 104 -8.69 -0.85 1.62
C ASN A 104 -9.43 0.49 1.75
N THR A 105 -10.62 0.51 2.35
CA THR A 105 -11.32 1.75 2.70
C THR A 105 -10.56 2.59 3.75
N GLU A 106 -9.65 1.99 4.50
CA GLU A 106 -8.83 2.66 5.52
C GLU A 106 -7.53 3.26 4.95
N LEU A 107 -7.26 3.08 3.65
CA LEU A 107 -6.02 3.50 2.99
C LEU A 107 -5.68 4.96 3.20
N ALA A 108 -6.63 5.86 2.90
CA ALA A 108 -6.40 7.29 2.95
C ALA A 108 -6.01 7.76 4.38
N ALA A 109 -6.66 7.19 5.40
CA ALA A 109 -6.37 7.51 6.80
C ALA A 109 -5.01 6.96 7.23
N ALA A 110 -4.68 5.72 6.86
CA ALA A 110 -3.41 5.09 7.20
C ALA A 110 -2.22 5.80 6.54
N ILE A 111 -2.33 6.14 5.25
CA ILE A 111 -1.29 6.90 4.54
C ILE A 111 -1.12 8.28 5.19
N ALA A 112 -2.22 8.96 5.56
CA ALA A 112 -2.14 10.27 6.20
C ALA A 112 -1.49 10.21 7.60
N ASP A 113 -1.74 9.17 8.41
CA ASP A 113 -1.05 8.97 9.70
C ASP A 113 0.44 8.66 9.49
N ALA A 114 0.76 7.79 8.55
CA ALA A 114 2.14 7.45 8.21
C ALA A 114 2.92 8.66 7.71
N MET A 115 2.33 9.47 6.84
CA MET A 115 2.97 10.68 6.32
C MET A 115 3.22 11.76 7.39
N GLN A 116 2.43 11.80 8.47
CA GLN A 116 2.66 12.72 9.60
C GLN A 116 3.92 12.38 10.40
N LYS A 117 4.32 11.10 10.40
CA LYS A 117 5.44 10.59 11.21
C LYS A 117 6.69 10.29 10.38
N CYS A 118 6.55 10.07 9.07
CA CYS A 118 7.66 9.66 8.22
C CYS A 118 8.55 10.83 7.78
N THR A 119 9.82 10.50 7.51
CA THR A 119 10.82 11.44 7.00
C THR A 119 10.89 11.42 5.48
N ARG A 120 10.75 10.25 4.85
CA ARG A 120 10.75 10.07 3.39
C ARG A 120 9.74 9.01 2.99
N ILE A 121 9.25 9.11 1.76
CA ILE A 121 8.31 8.16 1.17
C ILE A 121 8.92 7.51 -0.07
N TRP A 122 8.93 6.19 -0.12
CA TRP A 122 9.26 5.41 -1.30
C TRP A 122 7.97 5.09 -2.03
N TYR A 123 7.77 5.67 -3.21
CA TYR A 123 6.53 5.52 -3.96
C TYR A 123 6.74 5.83 -5.44
N ARG A 124 6.25 4.94 -6.30
CA ARG A 124 6.22 5.16 -7.75
C ARG A 124 5.03 6.05 -8.13
N LEU A 125 5.32 7.29 -8.51
CA LEU A 125 4.31 8.23 -8.99
C LEU A 125 3.78 7.81 -10.37
N GLY A 126 2.47 7.97 -10.58
CA GLY A 126 1.83 7.73 -11.87
C GLY A 126 1.37 6.28 -12.08
N GLY A 127 1.45 5.43 -11.05
CA GLY A 127 0.97 4.05 -11.09
C GLY A 127 -0.53 3.92 -10.84
N ARG A 128 -1.00 4.38 -9.68
CA ARG A 128 -2.43 4.31 -9.28
C ARG A 128 -2.94 5.70 -8.91
N ALA A 129 -3.84 6.25 -9.73
CA ALA A 129 -4.26 7.64 -9.63
C ALA A 129 -4.96 8.00 -8.30
N ASP A 130 -5.66 7.05 -7.68
CA ASP A 130 -6.26 7.22 -6.36
C ASP A 130 -5.20 7.38 -5.26
N VAL A 131 -4.15 6.56 -5.28
CA VAL A 131 -3.03 6.62 -4.32
C VAL A 131 -2.17 7.85 -4.58
N ASP A 132 -1.91 8.19 -5.85
CA ASP A 132 -1.24 9.43 -6.23
C ASP A 132 -1.97 10.63 -5.61
N ALA A 133 -3.30 10.67 -5.73
CA ALA A 133 -4.11 11.72 -5.14
C ALA A 133 -4.04 11.73 -3.59
N MET A 134 -4.01 10.56 -2.94
CA MET A 134 -3.86 10.46 -1.48
C MET A 134 -2.51 11.02 -1.01
N VAL A 135 -1.40 10.62 -1.65
CA VAL A 135 -0.05 11.11 -1.34
C VAL A 135 0.04 12.63 -1.55
N MET A 136 -0.45 13.13 -2.69
CA MET A 136 -0.45 14.55 -3.00
C MET A 136 -1.30 15.37 -2.01
N LYS A 137 -2.48 14.87 -1.61
CA LYS A 137 -3.30 15.48 -0.57
C LYS A 137 -2.60 15.47 0.78
N GLY A 138 -1.90 14.39 1.13
CA GLY A 138 -1.09 14.29 2.36
C GLY A 138 -0.01 15.37 2.42
N PHE A 139 0.77 15.55 1.35
CA PHE A 139 1.74 16.64 1.25
C PHE A 139 1.12 18.02 1.38
N ALA A 140 0.02 18.27 0.65
CA ALA A 140 -0.68 19.55 0.73
C ALA A 140 -1.19 19.84 2.15
N HIS A 141 -1.74 18.83 2.82
CA HIS A 141 -2.25 18.95 4.18
C HIS A 141 -1.13 19.23 5.19
N LEU A 142 -0.03 18.47 5.16
CA LEU A 142 1.09 18.65 6.10
C LEU A 142 1.75 20.02 5.98
N ARG A 143 1.83 20.59 4.76
CA ARG A 143 2.33 21.96 4.55
C ARG A 143 1.50 23.02 5.28
N THR A 144 0.21 22.78 5.50
CA THR A 144 -0.64 23.70 6.30
C THR A 144 -0.45 23.53 7.81
N GLN A 145 0.11 22.39 8.24
CA GLN A 145 0.24 22.00 9.64
C GLN A 145 1.64 22.25 10.22
N VAL A 146 2.56 22.89 9.47
CA VAL A 146 3.92 23.21 9.93
C VAL A 146 3.92 23.99 11.25
N ARG A 147 2.96 24.89 11.46
CA ARG A 147 2.81 25.64 12.72
C ARG A 147 2.44 24.77 13.93
N LYS A 148 1.90 23.57 13.70
CA LYS A 148 1.57 22.58 14.74
C LYS A 148 2.71 21.58 15.00
N GLY A 149 3.87 21.77 14.36
CA GLY A 149 5.04 20.90 14.52
C GLY A 149 5.12 19.73 13.55
N PHE A 150 4.16 19.58 12.64
CA PHE A 150 4.21 18.54 11.60
C PHE A 150 4.94 19.03 10.36
N ALA A 151 5.91 18.27 9.87
CA ALA A 151 6.60 18.56 8.61
C ALA A 151 6.15 17.58 7.52
N PRO A 152 6.02 18.02 6.26
CA PRO A 152 5.87 17.07 5.16
C PRO A 152 7.14 16.22 5.00
N PRO A 153 7.03 15.01 4.41
CA PRO A 153 8.20 14.21 4.06
C PRO A 153 9.18 15.01 3.19
N THR A 154 10.46 14.77 3.38
CA THR A 154 11.54 15.55 2.73
C THR A 154 11.81 15.12 1.30
N ALA A 155 11.49 13.87 0.94
CA ALA A 155 11.72 13.31 -0.38
C ALA A 155 10.69 12.23 -0.75
N VAL A 156 10.43 12.11 -2.05
CA VAL A 156 9.76 10.96 -2.67
C VAL A 156 10.82 10.18 -3.46
N LEU A 157 11.01 8.91 -3.13
CA LEU A 157 12.04 8.03 -3.70
C LEU A 157 11.41 6.96 -4.58
N GLU A 158 12.05 6.63 -5.71
CA GLU A 158 11.58 5.57 -6.61
C GLU A 158 12.02 4.19 -6.08
N PRO A 159 11.08 3.27 -5.77
CA PRO A 159 11.42 1.98 -5.16
C PRO A 159 12.08 0.99 -6.14
N THR A 160 11.86 1.17 -7.45
CA THR A 160 12.24 0.20 -8.48
C THR A 160 13.75 -0.10 -8.54
N HIS A 161 14.62 0.80 -8.06
CA HIS A 161 16.08 0.58 -8.03
C HIS A 161 16.55 -0.41 -6.96
N VAL A 162 15.65 -0.85 -6.08
CA VAL A 162 15.99 -1.66 -4.89
C VAL A 162 15.21 -2.99 -4.86
N LEU A 163 14.40 -3.26 -5.89
CA LEU A 163 13.62 -4.50 -6.03
C LEU A 163 14.30 -5.55 -6.91
#